data_AF-A0AB35Y8P8-F1
#
_entry.id   AF-A0AB35Y8P8-F1
#
_cell.length_a   1.000
_cell.length_b   1.000
_cell.length_c   1.000
_cell.angle_alpha   90.00
_cell.angle_beta   90.00
_cell.angle_gamma   90.00
#
_symmetry.space_group_name_H-M   'P 1'
#
loop_
_entity.id
_entity.type
_entity.pdbx_description
1 polymer ?
#
loop_
_entity_poly.entity_id
_entity_poly.type
_entity_poly.pdbx_seq_one_letter_code
_entity_poly.pdbx_strand_id
1 'polypeptide(L)'
;MMNEAVTKRFLLYFRLMLLVWILIANAIIHVTGMEYSWLIFLSNIMMFTLEGDVKDRFVTVELGGLVGLILTVIALLSITALTPILGGFFGFLIPLAVVLFILIILHPYAPKVLNNVGFAYLTVACIDTTALATHLPQFFITFIVGSVLFNGVCVLLMKPAKALAVKSVQKENA
;
A
#
# COMPACT_ATOMS: atom_id res chain seq x y z
N MET A 1 -23.24 8.74 17.19
CA MET A 1 -22.28 7.64 17.44
C MET A 1 -22.96 6.32 17.13
N MET A 2 -22.25 5.38 16.49
CA MET A 2 -22.82 4.07 16.15
C MET A 2 -22.96 3.23 17.44
N ASN A 3 -24.08 2.51 17.61
CA ASN A 3 -24.29 1.60 18.74
C ASN A 3 -23.12 0.60 18.81
N GLU A 4 -22.56 0.36 20.00
CA GLU A 4 -21.40 -0.51 20.21
C GLU A 4 -21.63 -1.92 19.63
N ALA A 5 -22.85 -2.46 19.74
CA ALA A 5 -23.23 -3.74 19.14
C ALA A 5 -23.15 -3.70 17.61
N VAL A 6 -23.60 -2.61 16.99
CA VAL A 6 -23.52 -2.40 15.54
C VAL A 6 -22.06 -2.27 15.10
N THR A 7 -21.21 -1.59 15.87
CA THR A 7 -19.78 -1.47 15.58
C THR A 7 -19.07 -2.82 15.57
N LYS A 8 -19.30 -3.66 16.59
CA LYS A 8 -18.70 -5.01 16.65
C LYS A 8 -19.13 -5.86 15.46
N ARG A 9 -20.42 -5.86 15.11
CA ARG A 9 -20.94 -6.62 13.97
C ARG A 9 -20.48 -6.07 12.62
N PHE A 10 -20.37 -4.76 12.48
CA PHE A 10 -19.81 -4.11 11.31
C PHE A 10 -18.38 -4.56 11.06
N LEU A 11 -17.52 -4.50 12.08
CA LEU A 11 -16.12 -4.91 11.96
C LEU A 11 -16.00 -6.40 11.59
N LEU A 12 -16.85 -7.26 12.16
CA LEU A 12 -16.89 -8.68 11.80
C LEU A 12 -17.27 -8.87 10.33
N TYR A 13 -18.40 -8.33 9.88
CA TYR A 13 -18.85 -8.49 8.49
C TYR A 13 -17.86 -7.89 7.50
N PHE A 14 -17.30 -6.74 7.83
CA PHE A 14 -16.27 -6.11 7.01
C PHE A 14 -15.03 -7.00 6.87
N ARG A 15 -14.51 -7.56 7.98
CA ARG A 15 -13.36 -8.48 7.95
C ARG A 15 -13.64 -9.77 7.18
N LEU A 16 -14.84 -10.34 7.30
CA LEU A 16 -15.24 -11.52 6.53
C LEU A 16 -15.33 -11.22 5.03
N MET A 17 -15.93 -10.08 4.66
CA MET A 17 -15.98 -9.63 3.27
C MET A 17 -14.59 -9.35 2.71
N LEU A 18 -13.71 -8.74 3.51
CA LEU A 18 -12.32 -8.48 3.14
C LEU A 18 -11.56 -9.79 2.91
N LEU A 19 -11.73 -10.79 3.79
CA LEU A 19 -11.12 -12.12 3.61
C LEU A 19 -11.56 -12.76 2.29
N VAL A 20 -12.87 -12.77 2.01
CA VAL A 20 -13.40 -13.30 0.75
C VAL A 20 -12.81 -12.55 -0.45
N TRP A 21 -12.72 -11.22 -0.36
CA TRP A 21 -12.14 -10.41 -1.42
C TRP A 21 -10.64 -10.70 -1.65
N ILE A 22 -9.86 -10.82 -0.58
CA ILE A 22 -8.43 -11.21 -0.67
C ILE A 22 -8.29 -12.58 -1.34
N LEU A 23 -9.15 -13.56 -1.00
CA LEU A 23 -9.12 -14.89 -1.62
C LEU A 23 -9.47 -14.84 -3.11
N ILE A 24 -10.49 -14.06 -3.49
CA ILE A 24 -10.88 -13.87 -4.89
C ILE A 24 -9.73 -13.23 -5.68
N ALA A 25 -9.11 -12.17 -5.15
CA ALA A 25 -8.01 -11.51 -5.83
C ALA A 25 -6.79 -12.43 -5.96
N ASN A 26 -6.44 -13.19 -4.91
CA ASN A 26 -5.36 -14.18 -5.00
C ASN A 26 -5.65 -15.26 -6.03
N ALA A 27 -6.89 -15.75 -6.12
CA ALA A 27 -7.29 -16.68 -7.17
C ALA A 27 -7.06 -16.05 -8.55
N ILE A 28 -7.55 -14.84 -8.81
CA ILE A 28 -7.36 -14.12 -10.08
C ILE A 28 -5.87 -13.95 -10.42
N ILE A 29 -5.07 -13.50 -9.46
CA ILE A 29 -3.62 -13.32 -9.61
C ILE A 29 -2.97 -14.65 -10.00
N HIS A 30 -3.35 -15.74 -9.33
CA HIS A 30 -2.81 -17.06 -9.60
C HIS A 30 -3.17 -17.57 -11.00
N VAL A 31 -4.43 -17.44 -11.43
CA VAL A 31 -4.86 -17.94 -12.75
C VAL A 31 -4.33 -17.08 -13.90
N THR A 32 -4.15 -15.78 -13.67
CA THR A 32 -3.63 -14.86 -14.70
C THR A 32 -2.10 -14.84 -14.77
N GLY A 33 -1.40 -15.44 -13.79
CA GLY A 33 0.06 -15.38 -13.70
C GLY A 33 0.57 -13.97 -13.42
N MET A 34 -0.23 -13.12 -12.77
CA MET A 34 0.16 -11.74 -12.48
C MET A 34 1.34 -11.71 -11.50
N GLU A 35 2.48 -11.22 -11.96
CA GLU A 35 3.67 -11.03 -11.12
C GLU A 35 3.58 -9.72 -10.30
N TYR A 36 4.41 -9.64 -9.26
CA TYR A 36 4.55 -8.47 -8.39
C TYR A 36 3.27 -8.06 -7.64
N SER A 37 2.35 -9.01 -7.41
CA SER A 37 1.12 -8.81 -6.65
C SER A 37 1.33 -8.35 -5.20
N TRP A 38 2.53 -8.54 -4.65
CA TRP A 38 2.93 -7.99 -3.35
C TRP A 38 2.73 -6.47 -3.28
N LEU A 39 2.84 -5.75 -4.40
CA LEU A 39 2.56 -4.31 -4.50
C LEU A 39 1.10 -4.01 -4.09
N ILE A 40 0.16 -4.84 -4.52
CA ILE A 40 -1.27 -4.66 -4.21
C ILE A 40 -1.51 -4.93 -2.73
N PHE A 41 -0.97 -6.03 -2.22
CA PHE A 41 -1.22 -6.46 -0.84
C PHE A 41 -0.50 -5.59 0.19
N LEU A 42 0.69 -5.09 -0.11
CA LEU A 42 1.36 -4.11 0.73
C LEU A 42 0.51 -2.83 0.85
N SER A 43 -0.05 -2.35 -0.26
CA SER A 43 -0.98 -1.21 -0.26
C SER A 43 -2.15 -1.49 0.69
N ASN A 44 -2.76 -2.66 0.54
CA ASN A 44 -3.93 -3.01 1.32
C ASN A 44 -3.66 -3.10 2.82
N ILE A 45 -2.57 -3.75 3.23
CA ILE A 45 -2.18 -3.84 4.64
C ILE A 45 -1.99 -2.44 5.22
N MET A 46 -1.27 -1.56 4.51
CA MET A 46 -1.01 -0.20 4.97
C MET A 46 -2.29 0.64 5.10
N MET A 47 -3.27 0.45 4.22
CA MET A 47 -4.58 1.12 4.31
C MET A 47 -5.31 0.83 5.62
N PHE A 48 -5.12 -0.37 6.19
CA PHE A 48 -5.75 -0.77 7.44
C PHE A 48 -4.93 -0.47 8.69
N THR A 49 -3.61 -0.26 8.57
CA THR A 49 -2.74 0.11 9.70
C THR A 49 -2.73 1.61 9.97
N LEU A 50 -3.01 2.44 8.96
CA LEU A 50 -3.15 3.88 9.16
C LEU A 50 -4.43 4.23 9.94
N GLU A 51 -4.35 5.28 10.75
CA GLU A 51 -5.50 5.88 11.44
C GLU A 51 -6.20 6.92 10.55
N GLY A 52 -7.36 7.43 10.97
CA GLY A 52 -8.10 8.47 10.25
C GLY A 52 -9.27 7.96 9.38
N ASP A 53 -9.79 8.80 8.48
CA ASP A 53 -10.87 8.42 7.58
C ASP A 53 -10.38 7.49 6.46
N VAL A 54 -11.22 6.53 6.03
CA VAL A 54 -10.82 5.52 5.05
C VAL A 54 -10.44 6.14 3.70
N LYS A 55 -11.07 7.23 3.26
CA LYS A 55 -10.68 7.90 2.02
C LYS A 55 -9.32 8.59 2.15
N ASP A 56 -9.05 9.18 3.31
CA ASP A 56 -7.77 9.84 3.57
C ASP A 56 -6.63 8.80 3.66
N ARG A 57 -6.89 7.66 4.30
CA ARG A 57 -5.97 6.50 4.31
C ARG A 57 -5.71 6.01 2.90
N PHE A 58 -6.76 5.81 2.09
CA PHE A 58 -6.61 5.39 0.69
C PHE A 58 -5.67 6.33 -0.06
N VAL A 59 -5.92 7.64 -0.03
CA VAL A 59 -5.07 8.62 -0.72
C VAL A 59 -3.64 8.60 -0.18
N THR A 60 -3.47 8.54 1.14
CA THR A 60 -2.15 8.55 1.80
C THR A 60 -1.32 7.32 1.44
N VAL A 61 -1.96 6.15 1.33
CA VAL A 61 -1.30 4.91 0.93
C VAL A 61 -0.90 4.95 -0.53
N GLU A 62 -1.83 5.32 -1.41
CA GLU A 62 -1.56 5.31 -2.85
C GLU A 62 -0.49 6.35 -3.23
N LEU A 63 -0.57 7.56 -2.66
CA LEU A 63 0.45 8.59 -2.90
C LEU A 63 1.79 8.24 -2.24
N GLY A 64 1.76 7.79 -0.98
CA GLY A 64 2.96 7.38 -0.26
C GLY A 64 3.69 6.25 -0.96
N GLY A 65 2.96 5.19 -1.34
CA GLY A 65 3.51 4.06 -2.07
C GLY A 65 4.09 4.43 -3.42
N LEU A 66 3.40 5.29 -4.19
CA LEU A 66 3.91 5.78 -5.48
C LEU A 66 5.23 6.53 -5.30
N VAL A 67 5.29 7.45 -4.31
CA VAL A 67 6.52 8.19 -4.02
C VAL A 67 7.64 7.26 -3.56
N GLY A 68 7.34 6.24 -2.74
CA GLY A 68 8.29 5.22 -2.35
C GLY A 68 8.92 4.49 -3.55
N LEU A 69 8.09 4.06 -4.51
CA LEU A 69 8.56 3.40 -5.73
C LEU A 69 9.41 4.35 -6.61
N ILE A 70 8.97 5.60 -6.80
CA ILE A 70 9.73 6.61 -7.56
C ILE A 70 11.09 6.88 -6.91
N LEU A 71 11.11 7.07 -5.60
CA LEU A 71 12.34 7.30 -4.84
C LEU A 71 13.28 6.10 -4.91
N THR A 72 12.74 4.88 -5.00
CA THR A 72 13.56 3.66 -5.22
C THR A 72 14.24 3.71 -6.58
N VAL A 73 13.52 4.04 -7.64
CA VAL A 73 14.10 4.20 -8.99
C VAL A 73 15.19 5.27 -8.99
N ILE A 74 14.93 6.43 -8.36
CA ILE A 74 15.91 7.51 -8.23
C ILE A 74 17.15 7.05 -7.46
N ALA A 75 16.96 6.30 -6.37
CA ALA A 75 18.06 5.72 -5.60
C ALA A 75 18.90 4.79 -6.49
N LEU A 76 18.27 3.88 -7.23
CA LEU A 76 18.97 2.95 -8.12
C LEU A 76 19.78 3.67 -9.20
N LEU A 77 19.18 4.64 -9.89
CA LEU A 77 19.88 5.44 -10.91
C LEU A 77 21.07 6.19 -10.30
N SER A 78 20.90 6.74 -9.10
CA SER A 78 21.97 7.46 -8.39
C SER A 78 23.10 6.51 -7.95
N ILE A 79 22.76 5.30 -7.49
CA ILE A 79 23.75 4.28 -7.12
C ILE A 79 24.56 3.88 -8.36
N THR A 80 23.90 3.62 -9.48
CA THR A 80 24.57 3.30 -10.75
C THR A 80 25.50 4.43 -11.20
N ALA A 81 25.08 5.69 -11.07
CA ALA A 81 25.89 6.83 -11.46
C ALA A 81 27.08 7.11 -10.52
N LEU A 82 26.91 6.91 -9.20
CA LEU A 82 27.92 7.26 -8.21
C LEU A 82 28.92 6.14 -7.90
N THR A 83 28.53 4.87 -8.08
CA THR A 83 29.40 3.71 -7.81
C THR A 83 30.75 3.76 -8.54
N PRO A 84 30.83 4.14 -9.84
CA PRO A 84 32.11 4.25 -10.55
C PRO A 84 33.03 5.36 -10.01
N ILE A 85 32.48 6.36 -9.32
CA ILE A 85 33.21 7.56 -8.86
C ILE A 85 33.62 7.41 -7.39
N LEU A 86 32.72 6.90 -6.55
CA LEU A 86 32.87 6.86 -5.09
C LEU A 86 33.15 5.45 -4.55
N GLY A 87 33.17 4.45 -5.42
CA GLY A 87 33.23 3.03 -5.05
C GLY A 87 31.89 2.49 -4.55
N GLY A 88 31.79 1.17 -4.39
CA GLY A 88 30.53 0.49 -4.06
C GLY A 88 29.92 0.92 -2.71
N PHE A 89 30.75 1.16 -1.69
CA PHE A 89 30.26 1.52 -0.36
C PHE A 89 29.59 2.91 -0.34
N PHE A 90 30.32 3.96 -0.75
CA PHE A 90 29.79 5.32 -0.75
C PHE A 90 28.80 5.57 -1.89
N GLY A 91 28.98 4.91 -3.05
CA GLY A 91 28.02 4.93 -4.14
C GLY A 91 26.64 4.38 -3.76
N PHE A 92 26.59 3.42 -2.81
CA PHE A 92 25.34 2.93 -2.23
C PHE A 92 24.81 3.82 -1.09
N LEU A 93 25.65 4.09 -0.09
CA LEU A 93 25.21 4.70 1.17
C LEU A 93 24.69 6.13 0.99
N ILE A 94 25.31 6.91 0.10
CA ILE A 94 24.95 8.32 -0.10
C ILE A 94 23.54 8.46 -0.71
N PRO A 95 23.19 7.83 -1.86
CA PRO A 95 21.83 7.86 -2.38
C PRO A 95 20.79 7.37 -1.37
N LEU A 96 21.09 6.26 -0.67
CA LEU A 96 20.17 5.73 0.32
C LEU A 96 19.92 6.74 1.45
N ALA A 97 20.99 7.35 2.00
CA ALA A 97 20.87 8.34 3.05
C ALA A 97 20.03 9.55 2.62
N VAL A 98 20.21 10.04 1.39
CA VAL A 98 19.42 11.16 0.84
C VAL A 98 17.94 10.78 0.73
N VAL A 99 17.63 9.60 0.20
CA VAL A 99 16.24 9.17 0.04
C VAL A 99 15.55 8.92 1.38
N LEU A 100 16.26 8.30 2.35
CA LEU A 100 15.74 8.13 3.70
C LEU A 100 15.55 9.47 4.42
N PHE A 101 16.46 10.43 4.21
CA PHE A 101 16.29 11.79 4.72
C PHE A 101 15.00 12.43 4.16
N ILE A 102 14.75 12.31 2.86
CA ILE A 102 13.52 12.81 2.24
C ILE A 102 12.28 12.16 2.87
N LEU A 103 12.25 10.83 3.01
CA LEU A 103 11.08 10.13 3.54
C LEU A 103 10.84 10.38 5.04
N ILE A 104 11.90 10.44 5.84
CA ILE A 104 11.79 10.46 7.31
C ILE A 104 11.82 11.89 7.83
N ILE A 105 12.79 12.70 7.41
CA ILE A 105 13.00 14.05 7.96
C ILE A 105 12.02 15.04 7.32
N LEU A 106 11.73 14.92 6.02
CA LEU A 106 10.80 15.83 5.36
C LEU A 106 9.32 15.43 5.49
N HIS A 107 9.01 14.31 6.13
CA HIS A 107 7.63 13.86 6.40
C HIS A 107 6.69 14.97 6.94
N PRO A 108 7.08 15.80 7.93
CA PRO A 108 6.20 16.85 8.46
C PRO A 108 5.75 17.89 7.42
N TYR A 109 6.50 18.08 6.34
CA TYR A 109 6.17 19.05 5.29
C TYR A 109 5.19 18.50 4.25
N ALA A 110 5.19 17.18 4.01
CA ALA A 110 4.31 16.54 3.02
C ALA A 110 3.84 15.15 3.48
N PRO A 111 3.10 15.05 4.61
CA PRO A 111 2.84 13.78 5.29
C PRO A 111 1.96 12.79 4.50
N LYS A 112 1.22 13.28 3.50
CA LYS A 112 0.41 12.40 2.63
C LYS A 112 1.24 11.65 1.60
N VAL A 113 2.44 12.13 1.28
CA VAL A 113 3.28 11.58 0.20
C VAL A 113 4.64 11.10 0.71
N LEU A 114 5.19 11.74 1.75
CA LEU A 114 6.42 11.35 2.42
C LEU A 114 6.06 10.68 3.73
N ASN A 115 5.84 9.36 3.73
CA ASN A 115 5.33 8.66 4.90
C ASN A 115 5.85 7.21 5.00
N ASN A 116 5.43 6.53 6.07
CA ASN A 116 5.81 5.14 6.35
C ASN A 116 5.35 4.16 5.26
N VAL A 117 4.32 4.49 4.48
CA VAL A 117 3.93 3.68 3.32
C VAL A 117 5.01 3.78 2.26
N GLY A 118 5.42 4.99 1.89
CA GLY A 118 6.52 5.19 0.94
C GLY A 118 7.82 4.52 1.39
N PHE A 119 8.13 4.58 2.68
CA PHE A 119 9.29 3.88 3.22
C PHE A 119 9.16 2.35 3.14
N ALA A 120 7.97 1.78 3.38
CA ALA A 120 7.73 0.36 3.21
C ALA A 120 7.93 -0.09 1.75
N TYR A 121 7.37 0.64 0.78
CA TYR A 121 7.58 0.33 -0.63
C TYR A 121 9.04 0.43 -1.04
N LEU A 122 9.75 1.46 -0.58
CA LEU A 122 11.17 1.58 -0.84
C LEU A 122 11.95 0.38 -0.32
N THR A 123 11.68 -0.01 0.92
CA THR A 123 12.40 -1.11 1.56
C THR A 123 12.16 -2.43 0.82
N VAL A 124 10.90 -2.72 0.48
CA VAL A 124 10.54 -3.97 -0.19
C VAL A 124 11.01 -3.98 -1.65
N ALA A 125 10.90 -2.86 -2.37
CA ALA A 125 11.37 -2.74 -3.74
C ALA A 125 12.91 -2.84 -3.86
N CYS A 126 13.65 -2.49 -2.80
CA CYS A 126 15.09 -2.69 -2.71
C CYS A 126 15.53 -4.15 -2.48
N ILE A 127 14.61 -5.08 -2.16
CA ILE A 127 14.96 -6.51 -1.98
C ILE A 127 15.44 -7.12 -3.29
N ASP A 128 14.77 -6.79 -4.40
CA ASP A 128 15.13 -7.23 -5.74
C ASP A 128 15.13 -6.04 -6.70
N THR A 129 16.25 -5.32 -6.68
CA THR A 129 16.48 -4.16 -7.53
C THR A 129 16.63 -4.53 -9.01
N THR A 130 16.96 -5.79 -9.31
CA THR A 130 17.08 -6.29 -10.68
C THR A 130 15.70 -6.47 -11.30
N ALA A 131 14.76 -7.06 -10.56
CA ALA A 131 13.37 -7.18 -10.99
C ALA A 131 12.75 -5.80 -11.21
N LEU A 132 12.95 -4.85 -10.27
CA LEU A 132 12.44 -3.49 -10.42
C LEU A 132 13.00 -2.79 -11.67
N ALA A 133 14.32 -2.87 -11.90
CA ALA A 133 14.95 -2.23 -13.05
C ALA A 133 14.50 -2.84 -14.39
N THR A 134 14.28 -4.15 -14.42
CA THR A 134 13.91 -4.88 -15.64
C THR A 134 12.42 -4.75 -15.96
N HIS A 135 11.56 -4.69 -14.94
CA HIS A 135 10.10 -4.71 -15.09
C HIS A 135 9.44 -3.42 -14.61
N LEU A 136 10.14 -2.29 -14.72
CA LEU A 136 9.69 -0.99 -14.21
C LEU A 136 8.24 -0.66 -14.62
N PRO A 137 7.84 -0.71 -15.91
CA PRO A 137 6.46 -0.40 -16.29
C PRO A 137 5.44 -1.33 -15.61
N GLN A 138 5.78 -2.61 -15.47
CA GLN A 138 4.91 -3.61 -14.83
C GLN A 138 4.75 -3.35 -13.34
N PHE A 139 5.82 -2.97 -12.62
CA PHE A 139 5.72 -2.57 -11.22
C PHE A 139 4.76 -1.39 -11.04
N PHE A 140 4.92 -0.33 -11.84
CA PHE A 140 4.05 0.84 -11.74
C PHE A 140 2.61 0.55 -12.14
N ILE A 141 2.37 -0.23 -13.20
CA ILE A 141 1.01 -0.61 -13.61
C ILE A 141 0.35 -1.50 -12.55
N THR A 142 1.04 -2.54 -12.08
CA THR A 142 0.52 -3.45 -11.05
C THR A 142 0.23 -2.70 -9.75
N PHE A 143 1.10 -1.78 -9.34
CA PHE A 143 0.82 -0.88 -8.23
C PHE A 143 -0.39 -0.02 -8.57
N ILE A 144 -0.29 0.97 -9.48
CA ILE A 144 -1.32 1.99 -9.70
C ILE A 144 -2.70 1.39 -10.00
N VAL A 145 -2.78 0.42 -10.92
CA VAL A 145 -4.07 -0.15 -11.32
C VAL A 145 -4.53 -1.18 -10.29
N GLY A 146 -3.65 -2.08 -9.89
CA GLY A 146 -3.99 -3.18 -8.98
C GLY A 146 -4.35 -2.68 -7.58
N SER A 147 -3.57 -1.78 -7.00
CA SER A 147 -3.84 -1.23 -5.66
C SER A 147 -5.13 -0.40 -5.64
N VAL A 148 -5.33 0.50 -6.62
CA VAL A 148 -6.54 1.34 -6.70
C VAL A 148 -7.79 0.50 -6.85
N LEU A 149 -7.76 -0.52 -7.72
CA LEU A 149 -8.89 -1.44 -7.88
C LEU A 149 -9.15 -2.24 -6.59
N PHE A 150 -8.10 -2.84 -6.02
CA PHE A 150 -8.23 -3.69 -4.85
C PHE A 150 -8.74 -2.90 -3.63
N ASN A 151 -8.06 -1.81 -3.30
CA ASN A 151 -8.42 -0.94 -2.19
C ASN A 151 -9.74 -0.21 -2.44
N GLY A 152 -10.02 0.18 -3.69
CA GLY A 152 -11.31 0.76 -4.07
C GLY A 152 -12.48 -0.17 -3.74
N VAL A 153 -12.38 -1.46 -4.06
CA VAL A 153 -13.37 -2.46 -3.67
C VAL A 153 -13.46 -2.57 -2.14
N CYS A 154 -12.35 -2.57 -1.42
CA CYS A 154 -12.35 -2.56 0.06
C CYS A 154 -13.14 -1.37 0.63
N VAL A 155 -12.99 -0.16 0.08
CA VAL A 155 -13.78 1.02 0.49
C VAL A 155 -15.26 0.80 0.21
N LEU A 156 -15.61 0.23 -0.96
CA LEU A 156 -17.00 -0.03 -1.34
C LEU A 156 -17.67 -1.06 -0.42
N LEU A 157 -16.93 -2.06 0.08
CA LEU A 157 -17.43 -3.08 1.01
C LEU A 157 -17.88 -2.52 2.37
N MET A 158 -17.45 -1.32 2.75
CA MET A 158 -17.88 -0.68 4.00
C MET A 158 -19.39 -0.44 4.05
N LYS A 159 -19.99 -0.05 2.93
CA LYS A 159 -21.44 0.25 2.86
C LYS A 159 -22.30 -0.99 3.13
N PRO A 160 -22.15 -2.12 2.39
CA PRO A 160 -22.92 -3.33 2.67
C PRO A 160 -22.60 -3.93 4.03
N ALA A 161 -21.34 -3.91 4.49
CA ALA A 161 -20.98 -4.38 5.83
C ALA A 161 -21.74 -3.62 6.93
N LYS A 162 -21.84 -2.29 6.80
CA LYS A 162 -22.59 -1.44 7.74
C LYS A 162 -24.09 -1.73 7.68
N ALA A 163 -24.66 -1.89 6.48
CA ALA A 163 -26.07 -2.22 6.32
C ALA A 163 -26.43 -3.57 6.96
N LEU A 164 -25.60 -4.59 6.77
CA LEU A 164 -25.77 -5.91 7.39
C LEU A 164 -25.65 -5.85 8.91
N ALA A 165 -24.71 -5.06 9.44
CA ALA A 165 -24.54 -4.86 10.87
C ALA A 165 -25.77 -4.23 11.54
N VAL A 166 -26.32 -3.18 10.93
CA VAL A 166 -27.54 -2.53 11.44
C VAL A 166 -28.71 -3.50 11.40
N LYS A 167 -28.92 -4.18 10.27
CA LYS A 167 -30.02 -5.13 10.09
C LYS A 167 -29.93 -6.31 11.05
N SER A 168 -28.73 -6.81 11.33
CA SER A 168 -28.56 -7.94 12.23
C SER A 168 -28.85 -7.56 13.68
N VAL A 169 -28.39 -6.39 14.16
CA VAL A 169 -28.71 -5.92 15.53
C VAL A 169 -30.21 -5.69 15.67
N GLN A 170 -30.87 -5.09 14.68
CA GLN A 170 -32.32 -4.91 14.69
C GLN A 170 -33.08 -6.23 14.80
N LYS A 171 -32.63 -7.30 14.12
CA LYS A 171 -33.24 -8.63 14.22
C LYS A 171 -33.02 -9.33 15.56
N GLU A 172 -31.94 -9.03 16.27
CA GLU A 172 -31.68 -9.61 17.60
C GLU A 172 -32.54 -8.93 18.68
N ASN A 173 -32.88 -7.66 18.48
CA ASN A 173 -33.70 -6.86 19.40
C ASN A 173 -35.21 -6.94 19.11
N ALA A 174 -35.63 -7.73 18.12
CA ALA A 174 -37.03 -7.93 17.70
C ALA A 174 -37.51 -9.30 18.16
#